data_AF-A0A972ANN9-F1
#
_entry.id   AF-A0A972ANN9-F1
#
_cell.length_a   1.000
_cell.length_b   1.000
_cell.length_c   1.000
_cell.angle_alpha   90.00
_cell.angle_beta   90.00
_cell.angle_gamma   90.00
#
_symmetry.space_group_name_H-M   'P 1'
#
loop_
_entity.id
_entity.type
_entity.pdbx_description
1 polymer ?
#
loop_
_entity_poly.entity_id
_entity_poly.type
_entity_poly.pdbx_seq_one_letter_code
_entity_poly.pdbx_strand_id
1 'polypeptide(L)'
;MQSVREFRLTLVKQDRHLRLPTVTSIIAVQNLYDILFQYIIDPEQESRLKQLIALMEAHIKSKSRAPFSIPMEDLDFLGEGLEELKLLNWAEVEVAVFRLEVLGEEEPADADLEAIFDLLEGLLTFKRVEDSDLIYVYPSRLSLF
;
A
#
# COMPACT_ATOMS: atom_id res chain seq x y z
N MET A 1 -5.16 -27.41 -12.09
CA MET A 1 -5.65 -26.42 -11.10
C MET A 1 -5.28 -26.98 -9.74
N GLN A 2 -4.32 -26.37 -9.03
CA GLN A 2 -4.10 -26.70 -7.63
C GLN A 2 -5.39 -26.40 -6.86
N SER A 3 -5.80 -27.29 -5.96
CA SER A 3 -6.94 -27.03 -5.09
C SER A 3 -6.54 -25.94 -4.11
N VAL A 4 -7.22 -24.79 -4.15
CA VAL A 4 -7.03 -23.75 -3.15
C VAL A 4 -7.50 -24.28 -1.79
N ARG A 5 -6.66 -24.15 -0.77
CA ARG A 5 -6.99 -24.56 0.61
C ARG A 5 -8.14 -23.73 1.16
N GLU A 6 -8.83 -24.26 2.16
CA GLU A 6 -9.83 -23.48 2.87
C GLU A 6 -9.13 -22.39 3.70
N PHE A 7 -9.59 -21.14 3.57
CA PHE A 7 -8.98 -20.00 4.23
C PHE A 7 -10.05 -19.06 4.79
N ARG A 8 -9.63 -18.21 5.72
CA ARG A 8 -10.44 -17.16 6.33
C ARG A 8 -9.78 -15.81 6.13
N LEU A 9 -10.60 -14.82 5.77
CA LEU A 9 -10.25 -13.41 5.86
C LEU A 9 -10.98 -12.78 7.04
N THR A 10 -10.22 -12.31 8.03
CA THR A 10 -10.77 -11.64 9.21
C THR A 10 -10.50 -10.14 9.11
N LEU A 11 -11.56 -9.32 9.13
CA LEU A 11 -11.41 -7.87 9.15
C LEU A 11 -10.76 -7.46 10.49
N VAL A 12 -9.58 -6.86 10.41
CA VAL A 12 -8.83 -6.38 11.58
C VAL A 12 -9.21 -4.95 11.91
N LYS A 13 -9.14 -4.06 10.91
CA LYS A 13 -9.43 -2.64 11.04
C LYS A 13 -9.71 -1.99 9.69
N GLN A 14 -10.11 -0.73 9.73
CA GLN A 14 -10.15 0.16 8.57
C GLN A 14 -9.17 1.30 8.80
N ASP A 15 -8.25 1.49 7.87
CA ASP A 15 -7.26 2.56 7.90
C ASP A 15 -7.56 3.61 6.85
N ARG A 16 -7.12 4.84 7.11
CA ARG A 16 -7.10 5.91 6.11
C ARG A 16 -5.71 5.94 5.50
N HIS A 17 -5.65 5.72 4.20
CA HIS A 17 -4.40 5.80 3.46
C HIS A 17 -4.41 7.02 2.56
N LEU A 18 -3.24 7.63 2.35
CA LEU A 18 -3.02 8.56 1.28
C LEU A 18 -2.58 7.79 0.03
N ARG A 19 -3.32 7.95 -1.06
CA ARG A 19 -3.12 7.22 -2.32
C ARG A 19 -2.47 8.12 -3.37
N LEU A 20 -1.43 7.60 -4.01
CA LEU A 20 -0.79 8.24 -5.16
C LEU A 20 -1.75 8.32 -6.36
N PRO A 21 -1.79 9.43 -7.11
CA PRO A 21 -2.52 9.49 -8.38
C PRO A 21 -1.96 8.48 -9.40
N THR A 22 -2.86 7.87 -10.18
CA THR A 22 -2.58 6.81 -11.15
C THR A 22 -1.56 7.21 -12.24
N VAL A 23 -1.38 8.51 -12.46
CA VAL A 23 -0.53 9.08 -13.53
C VAL A 23 0.72 9.72 -12.93
N THR A 24 1.60 8.91 -12.32
CA THR A 24 2.85 9.42 -11.74
C THR A 24 4.07 8.76 -12.37
N SER A 25 5.01 9.56 -12.86
CA SER A 25 6.29 9.11 -13.41
C SER A 25 7.42 9.23 -12.38
N ILE A 26 8.56 8.55 -12.59
CA ILE A 26 9.74 8.65 -11.71
C ILE A 26 10.23 10.11 -11.57
N ILE A 27 10.17 10.90 -12.64
CA ILE A 27 10.56 12.33 -12.63
C ILE A 27 9.67 13.11 -11.65
N ALA A 28 8.38 12.79 -11.57
CA ALA A 28 7.48 13.41 -10.61
C ALA A 28 7.81 13.04 -9.16
N VAL A 29 8.37 11.84 -8.93
CA VAL A 29 8.80 11.41 -7.58
C VAL A 29 10.05 12.18 -7.13
N GLN A 30 11.01 12.43 -8.02
CA GLN A 30 12.18 13.24 -7.68
C GLN A 30 11.80 14.68 -7.33
N ASN A 31 10.91 15.29 -8.12
CA ASN A 31 10.36 16.62 -7.79
C ASN A 31 9.59 16.61 -6.46
N LEU A 32 8.91 15.50 -6.14
CA LEU A 32 8.21 15.35 -4.87
C LEU A 32 9.17 15.34 -3.68
N TYR A 33 10.33 14.68 -3.80
CA TYR A 33 11.35 14.73 -2.75
C TYR A 33 11.77 16.18 -2.47
N ASP A 34 12.11 16.93 -3.51
CA ASP A 34 12.56 18.32 -3.36
C ASP A 34 11.49 19.21 -2.71
N ILE A 35 10.21 19.02 -3.10
CA ILE A 35 9.07 19.73 -2.50
C ILE A 35 8.89 19.34 -1.03
N LEU A 36 8.96 18.05 -0.70
CA LEU A 36 8.70 17.61 0.68
C LEU A 36 9.88 17.90 1.61
N PHE A 37 11.11 17.93 1.09
CA PHE A 37 12.32 18.18 1.87
C PHE A 37 12.29 19.54 2.60
N GLN A 38 11.57 20.53 2.08
CA GLN A 38 11.44 21.84 2.72
C GLN A 38 10.68 21.79 4.06
N TYR A 39 9.92 20.73 4.33
CA TYR A 39 9.17 20.53 5.58
C TYR A 39 9.91 19.66 6.59
N ILE A 40 11.09 19.15 6.22
CA ILE A 40 11.90 18.25 7.06
C ILE A 40 12.80 19.08 7.96
N ILE A 41 12.73 18.84 9.27
CA ILE A 41 13.45 19.63 10.28
C ILE A 41 14.59 18.86 10.97
N ASP A 42 14.64 17.53 10.80
CA ASP A 42 15.65 16.68 11.43
C ASP A 42 16.09 15.50 10.54
N PRO A 43 17.23 14.85 10.86
CA PRO A 43 17.76 13.74 10.06
C PRO A 43 16.89 12.47 10.07
N GLU A 44 16.08 12.25 11.10
CA GLU A 44 15.19 11.09 11.19
C GLU A 44 14.04 11.22 10.19
N GLN A 45 13.44 12.41 10.12
CA GLN A 45 12.43 12.76 9.13
C GLN A 45 12.98 12.69 7.71
N GLU A 46 14.22 13.13 7.47
CA GLU A 46 14.86 12.98 6.16
C GLU A 46 15.01 11.51 5.76
N SER A 47 15.40 10.65 6.70
CA SER A 47 15.49 9.20 6.47
C SER A 47 14.12 8.60 6.11
N ARG A 48 13.05 8.99 6.84
CA ARG A 48 11.67 8.57 6.53
C ARG A 48 11.21 9.05 5.16
N LEU A 49 11.55 10.29 4.78
CA LEU A 49 11.25 10.83 3.45
C LEU A 49 11.97 10.02 2.35
N LYS A 50 13.25 9.71 2.53
CA LYS A 50 14.00 8.88 1.57
C LYS A 50 13.38 7.49 1.41
N GLN A 51 12.93 6.88 2.50
CA GLN A 51 12.24 5.59 2.46
C GLN A 51 10.90 5.68 1.72
N LEU A 52 10.09 6.70 1.99
CA LEU A 52 8.84 6.96 1.29
C LEU A 52 9.06 7.06 -0.23
N ILE A 53 10.04 7.85 -0.64
CA ILE A 53 10.41 8.02 -2.05
C ILE A 53 10.89 6.71 -2.69
N ALA A 54 11.71 5.93 -1.98
CA ALA A 54 12.16 4.63 -2.45
C ALA A 54 10.99 3.65 -2.68
N LEU A 55 10.02 3.61 -1.75
CA LEU A 55 8.80 2.80 -1.88
C LEU A 55 7.97 3.21 -3.10
N MET A 56 7.82 4.52 -3.34
CA MET A 56 7.12 5.04 -4.51
C MET A 56 7.81 4.64 -5.81
N GLU A 57 9.13 4.80 -5.90
CA GLU A 57 9.88 4.40 -7.08
C GLU A 57 9.78 2.90 -7.35
N ALA A 58 9.89 2.08 -6.31
CA ALA A 58 9.75 0.63 -6.42
C ALA A 58 8.37 0.25 -6.96
N HIS A 59 7.32 0.91 -6.48
CA HIS A 59 5.96 0.70 -6.97
C HIS A 59 5.78 1.09 -8.44
N ILE A 60 6.28 2.25 -8.85
CA ILE A 60 6.20 2.71 -10.25
C ILE A 60 6.92 1.73 -11.18
N LYS A 61 8.05 1.16 -10.73
CA LYS A 61 8.83 0.17 -11.50
C LYS A 61 8.14 -1.21 -11.55
N SER A 62 7.41 -1.62 -10.52
CA SER A 62 6.81 -2.96 -10.42
C SER A 62 5.54 -3.15 -11.25
N LYS A 63 4.89 -2.07 -11.71
CA LYS A 63 3.61 -2.12 -12.46
C LYS A 63 2.52 -2.92 -11.72
N SER A 64 2.47 -2.78 -10.39
CA SER A 64 1.47 -3.45 -9.56
C SER A 64 0.04 -3.08 -9.99
N ARG A 65 -0.88 -4.04 -9.86
CA ARG A 65 -2.32 -3.80 -10.09
C ARG A 65 -2.99 -3.02 -8.97
N ALA A 66 -2.51 -3.18 -7.74
CA ALA A 66 -3.01 -2.43 -6.61
C ALA A 66 -2.44 -1.00 -6.63
N PRO A 67 -3.17 0.02 -6.17
CA PRO A 67 -2.64 1.37 -6.09
C PRO A 67 -1.52 1.47 -5.05
N PHE A 68 -0.59 2.39 -5.26
CA PHE A 68 0.28 2.84 -4.18
C PHE A 68 -0.53 3.62 -3.16
N SER A 69 -0.43 3.22 -1.90
CA SER A 69 -1.01 3.96 -0.78
C SER A 69 -0.21 3.68 0.49
N ILE A 70 -0.25 4.63 1.41
CA ILE A 70 0.42 4.54 2.72
C ILE A 70 -0.54 5.04 3.81
N PRO A 71 -0.59 4.37 4.98
CA PRO A 71 -1.35 4.85 6.14
C PRO A 71 -1.02 6.30 6.49
N MET A 72 -2.04 7.09 6.84
CA MET A 72 -1.82 8.49 7.24
C MET A 72 -0.87 8.62 8.43
N GLU A 73 -0.95 7.71 9.40
CA GLU A 73 -0.09 7.66 10.59
C GLU A 73 1.40 7.57 10.23
N ASP A 74 1.73 6.86 9.16
CA ASP A 74 3.11 6.71 8.67
C ASP A 74 3.63 7.99 8.02
N LEU A 75 2.74 8.90 7.61
CA LEU A 75 3.03 10.17 6.96
C LEU A 75 2.94 11.37 7.90
N ASP A 76 2.56 11.20 9.17
CA ASP A 76 2.42 12.29 10.15
C ASP A 76 3.69 13.13 10.31
N PHE A 77 4.87 12.53 10.05
CA PHE A 77 6.16 13.23 10.10
C PHE A 77 6.29 14.36 9.06
N LEU A 78 5.49 14.35 7.99
CA LEU A 78 5.51 15.38 6.97
C LEU A 78 4.87 16.69 7.43
N GLY A 79 4.05 16.67 8.49
CA GLY A 79 3.38 17.86 9.01
C GLY A 79 2.62 18.61 7.91
N GLU A 80 3.00 19.87 7.67
CA GLU A 80 2.41 20.71 6.60
C GLU A 80 2.64 20.14 5.18
N GLY A 81 3.68 19.33 4.98
CA GLY A 81 3.92 18.64 3.71
C GLY A 81 2.80 17.68 3.31
N LEU A 82 1.95 17.22 4.24
CA LEU A 82 0.74 16.46 3.91
C LEU A 82 -0.26 17.27 3.08
N GLU A 83 -0.37 18.58 3.32
CA GLU A 83 -1.26 19.44 2.56
C GLU A 83 -0.75 19.64 1.13
N GLU A 84 0.57 19.71 0.93
CA GLU A 84 1.17 19.70 -0.41
C GLU A 84 0.83 18.43 -1.18
N LEU A 85 0.86 17.26 -0.53
CA LEU A 85 0.46 16.01 -1.18
C LEU A 85 -0.98 16.06 -1.68
N LYS A 86 -1.90 16.61 -0.87
CA LYS A 86 -3.30 16.80 -1.28
C LYS A 86 -3.43 17.75 -2.47
N LEU A 87 -2.66 18.84 -2.51
CA LEU A 87 -2.60 19.76 -3.66
C LEU A 87 -2.07 19.07 -4.92
N LEU A 88 -1.18 18.09 -4.77
CA LEU A 88 -0.68 17.23 -5.85
C LEU A 88 -1.63 16.08 -6.22
N ASN A 89 -2.91 16.18 -5.86
CA ASN A 89 -3.97 15.21 -6.12
C ASN A 89 -3.76 13.83 -5.48
N TRP A 90 -3.02 13.77 -4.37
CA TRP A 90 -3.09 12.58 -3.54
C TRP A 90 -4.44 12.53 -2.85
N ALA A 91 -5.08 11.36 -2.90
CA ALA A 91 -6.44 11.18 -2.41
C ALA A 91 -6.43 10.31 -1.16
N GLU A 92 -7.14 10.75 -0.12
CA GLU A 92 -7.41 9.90 1.02
C GLU A 92 -8.40 8.80 0.62
N VAL A 93 -8.09 7.55 0.97
CA VAL A 93 -8.92 6.38 0.69
C VAL A 93 -9.05 5.53 1.94
N GLU A 94 -10.24 4.96 2.13
CA GLU A 94 -10.47 3.96 3.17
C GLU A 94 -9.96 2.61 2.69
N VAL A 95 -9.10 1.99 3.49
CA VAL A 95 -8.49 0.69 3.21
C VAL A 95 -8.89 -0.28 4.30
N ALA A 96 -9.47 -1.42 3.91
CA ALA A 96 -9.78 -2.48 4.85
C ALA A 96 -8.55 -3.37 5.05
N VAL A 97 -8.15 -3.57 6.30
CA VAL A 97 -7.04 -4.45 6.66
C VAL A 97 -7.62 -5.80 7.06
N PHE A 98 -7.31 -6.84 6.28
CA PHE A 98 -7.71 -8.20 6.59
C PHE A 98 -6.50 -9.04 6.99
N ARG A 99 -6.71 -9.92 7.95
CA ARG A 99 -5.80 -11.03 8.24
C ARG A 99 -6.22 -12.25 7.44
N LEU A 100 -5.26 -12.91 6.81
CA LEU A 100 -5.44 -14.18 6.12
C LEU A 100 -4.97 -15.33 7.00
N GLU A 101 -5.86 -16.31 7.21
CA GLU A 101 -5.58 -17.53 7.96
C GLU A 101 -5.91 -18.75 7.09
N VAL A 102 -5.00 -19.70 6.96
CA VAL A 102 -5.27 -21.00 6.33
C VAL A 102 -5.86 -21.92 7.39
N LEU A 103 -7.04 -22.48 7.13
CA LEU A 103 -7.74 -23.24 8.17
C LEU A 103 -7.06 -24.59 8.42
N GLY A 104 -6.73 -24.85 9.68
CA GLY A 104 -6.07 -26.09 10.11
C GLY A 104 -4.55 -26.08 9.99
N GLU A 105 -3.95 -24.93 9.63
CA GLU A 105 -2.50 -24.75 9.53
C GLU A 105 -2.08 -23.51 10.32
N GLU A 106 -1.14 -23.66 11.26
CA GLU A 106 -0.59 -22.54 12.03
C GLU A 106 0.51 -21.80 11.23
N GLU A 107 1.28 -22.56 10.45
CA GLU A 107 2.32 -22.05 9.54
C GLU A 107 2.03 -22.58 8.13
N PRO A 108 1.22 -21.87 7.33
CA PRO A 108 0.90 -22.31 5.98
C PRO A 108 2.12 -22.27 5.08
N ALA A 109 2.21 -23.24 4.17
CA ALA A 109 3.28 -23.24 3.18
C ALA A 109 3.10 -22.08 2.19
N ASP A 110 4.22 -21.49 1.74
CA ASP A 110 4.22 -20.37 0.79
C ASP A 110 3.41 -20.68 -0.48
N ALA A 111 3.46 -21.92 -0.97
CA ALA A 111 2.70 -22.36 -2.14
C ALA A 111 1.18 -22.32 -1.92
N ASP A 112 0.70 -22.60 -0.71
CA ASP A 112 -0.73 -22.52 -0.37
C ASP A 112 -1.17 -21.05 -0.28
N LEU A 113 -0.33 -20.19 0.30
CA LEU A 113 -0.55 -18.73 0.33
C LEU A 113 -0.59 -18.12 -1.07
N GLU A 114 0.38 -18.46 -1.93
CA GLU A 114 0.42 -18.02 -3.32
C GLU A 114 -0.86 -18.41 -4.08
N ALA A 115 -1.32 -19.66 -3.94
CA ALA A 115 -2.55 -20.11 -4.58
C ALA A 115 -3.80 -19.35 -4.09
N ILE A 116 -3.86 -18.99 -2.81
CA ILE A 116 -4.94 -18.16 -2.27
C ILE A 116 -4.85 -16.73 -2.81
N PHE A 117 -3.65 -16.15 -2.85
CA PHE A 117 -3.48 -14.80 -3.38
C PHE A 117 -3.82 -14.71 -4.87
N ASP A 118 -3.43 -15.70 -5.67
CA ASP A 118 -3.81 -15.78 -7.09
C ASP A 118 -5.33 -15.82 -7.27
N LEU A 119 -6.03 -16.57 -6.40
CA LEU A 119 -7.49 -16.56 -6.37
C LEU A 119 -8.04 -15.19 -5.99
N LEU A 120 -7.52 -14.56 -4.94
CA LEU A 120 -7.96 -13.25 -4.47
C LEU A 120 -7.71 -12.14 -5.50
N GLU A 121 -6.65 -12.24 -6.31
CA GLU A 121 -6.36 -11.28 -7.38
C GLU A 121 -7.44 -11.26 -8.47
N GLY A 122 -8.17 -12.36 -8.64
CA GLY A 122 -9.34 -12.44 -9.51
C GLY A 122 -10.62 -11.84 -8.90
N LEU A 123 -10.64 -11.57 -7.59
CA LEU A 123 -11.84 -11.18 -6.85
C LEU A 123 -11.76 -9.76 -6.28
N LEU A 124 -10.57 -9.33 -5.85
CA LEU A 124 -10.32 -8.11 -5.09
C LEU A 124 -9.11 -7.36 -5.64
N THR A 125 -9.11 -6.03 -5.44
CA THR A 125 -7.89 -5.24 -5.56
C THR A 125 -7.24 -5.17 -4.18
N PHE A 126 -6.10 -5.82 -3.99
CA PHE A 126 -5.42 -5.86 -2.70
C PHE A 126 -3.89 -5.76 -2.84
N LYS A 127 -3.22 -5.34 -1.76
CA LYS A 127 -1.76 -5.34 -1.61
C LYS A 127 -1.41 -6.19 -0.39
N ARG A 128 -0.41 -7.06 -0.51
CA ARG A 128 0.16 -7.81 0.63
C ARG A 128 0.98 -6.86 1.51
N VAL A 129 0.86 -6.98 2.82
CA VAL A 129 1.78 -6.34 3.75
C VAL A 129 3.03 -7.22 3.81
N GLU A 130 4.21 -6.64 3.53
CA GLU A 130 5.47 -7.38 3.53
C GLU A 130 5.70 -7.99 4.93
N ASP A 131 6.22 -9.23 4.95
CA ASP A 131 6.52 -10.00 6.17
C ASP A 131 5.33 -10.16 7.15
N SER A 132 4.10 -10.20 6.64
CA SER A 132 2.87 -10.30 7.44
C SER A 132 1.77 -11.15 6.78
N ASP A 133 0.87 -11.67 7.61
CA ASP A 133 -0.39 -12.33 7.25
C ASP A 133 -1.51 -11.32 6.88
N LEU A 134 -1.18 -10.03 6.81
CA LEU A 134 -2.13 -8.96 6.53
C LEU A 134 -2.17 -8.60 5.04
N ILE A 135 -3.37 -8.25 4.58
CA ILE A 135 -3.61 -7.66 3.27
C ILE A 135 -4.38 -6.35 3.40
N TYR A 136 -3.99 -5.38 2.57
CA TYR A 136 -4.74 -4.14 2.34
C TYR A 136 -5.70 -4.36 1.18
N VAL A 137 -6.99 -4.30 1.45
CA VAL A 137 -8.06 -4.43 0.45
C VAL A 137 -8.62 -3.06 0.13
N TYR A 138 -8.61 -2.72 -1.16
CA TYR A 138 -9.03 -1.42 -1.68
C TYR A 138 -10.48 -1.48 -2.19
N PRO A 139 -11.24 -0.38 -2.04
CA PRO A 139 -12.56 -0.27 -2.65
C PRO A 139 -12.50 -0.52 -4.16
N SER A 140 -13.37 -1.40 -4.68
CA SER A 140 -13.43 -1.80 -6.10
C SER A 140 -13.68 -0.63 -7.07
N ARG A 141 -14.20 0.49 -6.56
CA ARG A 141 -14.39 1.72 -7.35
C ARG A 141 -13.09 2.44 -7.70
N LEU A 142 -11.98 2.11 -7.02
CA LEU A 142 -10.68 2.73 -7.27
C LEU A 142 -9.94 2.16 -8.48
N SER A 143 -10.33 0.96 -8.93
CA SER A 143 -9.75 0.25 -10.08
C SER A 143 -10.60 0.33 -11.36
N LEU A 144 -11.71 1.08 -11.35
CA LEU A 144 -12.50 1.41 -12.55
C LEU A 144 -11.86 2.58 -13.31
N PHE A 145 -10.75 2.32 -14.00
CA PHE A 145 -10.24 3.17 -15.08
C PHE A 145 -9.66 2.30 -16.20
#